data_AF-A0A9P1CTE8-F1
#
_entry.id   AF-A0A9P1CTE8-F1
#
_cell.length_a   1.000
_cell.length_b   1.000
_cell.length_c   1.000
_cell.angle_alpha   90.00
_cell.angle_beta   90.00
_cell.angle_gamma   90.00
#
_symmetry.space_group_name_H-M   'P 1'
#
loop_
_entity.id
_entity.type
_entity.pdbx_description
1 polymer ?
#
loop_
_entity_poly.entity_id
_entity_poly.type
_entity_poly.pdbx_seq_one_letter_code
_entity_poly.pdbx_strand_id
1 'polypeptide(L)'
;MYCAHFARFIAALLVLNFSCGKMPRNRKYRDSPHEVAAKGPALDIKGVHLEWDGDEKLRERMREGKPILMEGTNKVVDIQVCVSHQEYLIPLLARMAHLPNKLLPSVEDLRMEMVKFLEVNKRMVDSDVKMVVDSAAHMKKLCGFVKTKARREEPSRVPEFQQLVLILEPGLQARFLRPKLCHPKSFKVVVYCMSLFGCYCAMGHPLLMKVVVDQILAKMKREDEDEDNLSYAYIFSLFSTAHVFKQFLTENVWYNFN
;
A
#
# COMPACT_ATOMS: atom_id res chain seq x y z
N MET A 1 41.79 -18.27 1.47
CA MET A 1 40.73 -18.92 2.27
C MET A 1 39.41 -18.14 2.34
N TYR A 2 39.35 -16.82 2.08
CA TYR A 2 38.12 -16.01 2.21
C TYR A 2 37.06 -16.21 1.11
N CYS A 3 37.40 -16.76 -0.05
CA CYS A 3 36.47 -16.89 -1.19
C CYS A 3 35.38 -17.95 -0.97
N ALA A 4 35.68 -19.02 -0.22
CA ALA A 4 34.75 -20.12 0.02
C ALA A 4 33.61 -19.77 1.01
N HIS A 5 33.87 -18.84 1.94
CA HIS A 5 32.85 -18.39 2.90
C HIS A 5 31.86 -17.42 2.27
N PHE A 6 32.32 -16.58 1.34
CA PHE A 6 31.46 -15.63 0.62
C PHE A 6 30.48 -16.34 -0.33
N ALA A 7 30.94 -17.39 -1.04
CA ALA A 7 30.08 -18.20 -1.91
C ALA A 7 28.96 -18.92 -1.13
N ARG A 8 29.25 -19.40 0.09
CA ARG A 8 28.25 -20.04 0.97
C ARG A 8 27.20 -19.04 1.48
N PHE A 9 27.62 -17.79 1.74
CA PHE A 9 26.71 -16.73 2.19
C PHE A 9 25.70 -16.32 1.09
N ILE A 10 26.15 -16.21 -0.16
CA ILE A 10 25.25 -15.90 -1.29
C ILE A 10 24.29 -17.05 -1.61
N ALA A 11 24.76 -18.30 -1.51
CA ALA A 11 23.90 -19.47 -1.71
C ALA A 11 22.78 -19.56 -0.66
N ALA A 12 23.06 -19.20 0.61
CA ALA A 12 22.06 -19.18 1.67
C ALA A 12 20.96 -18.11 1.46
N LEU A 13 21.33 -16.94 0.92
CA LEU A 13 20.37 -15.85 0.64
C LEU A 13 19.42 -16.17 -0.53
N LEU A 14 19.84 -17.00 -1.47
CA LEU A 14 19.03 -17.40 -2.63
C LEU A 14 17.99 -18.49 -2.28
N VAL A 15 18.30 -19.38 -1.33
CA VAL A 15 17.39 -20.48 -0.94
C VAL A 15 16.21 -19.98 -0.09
N LEU A 16 16.36 -18.87 0.63
CA LEU A 16 15.32 -18.35 1.54
C LEU A 16 14.17 -17.59 0.85
N ASN A 17 14.22 -17.34 -0.47
CA ASN A 17 13.26 -16.43 -1.14
C ASN A 17 12.27 -17.08 -2.12
N PHE A 18 12.20 -18.41 -2.23
CA PHE A 18 11.25 -19.06 -3.14
C PHE A 18 10.42 -20.14 -2.47
N SER A 19 9.33 -19.72 -1.82
CA SER A 19 8.17 -20.58 -1.55
C SER A 19 6.90 -19.73 -1.48
N CYS A 20 6.49 -19.18 -2.64
CA CYS A 20 5.16 -18.61 -2.80
C CYS A 20 4.25 -19.70 -3.39
N GLY A 21 3.65 -20.50 -2.49
CA GLY A 21 2.69 -21.54 -2.86
C GLY A 21 1.48 -20.93 -3.56
N LYS A 22 1.16 -21.43 -4.76
CA LYS A 22 -0.06 -21.07 -5.48
C LYS A 22 -1.26 -21.63 -4.72
N MET A 23 -2.05 -20.74 -4.10
CA MET A 23 -3.31 -21.13 -3.45
C MET A 23 -4.39 -21.41 -4.50
N PRO A 24 -5.14 -22.52 -4.40
CA PRO A 24 -6.23 -22.82 -5.32
C PRO A 24 -7.41 -21.87 -5.11
N ARG A 25 -7.81 -21.17 -6.18
CA ARG A 25 -9.01 -20.33 -6.20
C ARG A 25 -10.25 -21.23 -6.26
N ASN A 26 -10.82 -21.55 -5.11
CA ASN A 26 -12.09 -22.26 -5.05
C ASN A 26 -13.22 -21.28 -5.40
N ARG A 27 -13.67 -21.31 -6.65
CA ARG A 27 -14.68 -20.41 -7.23
C ARG A 27 -16.00 -21.17 -7.39
N LYS A 28 -16.62 -21.56 -6.27
CA LYS A 28 -17.99 -22.08 -6.25
C LYS A 28 -18.70 -21.51 -5.03
N TYR A 29 -19.29 -20.33 -5.16
CA TYR A 29 -20.36 -19.87 -4.25
C TYR A 29 -21.12 -18.70 -4.89
N ARG A 30 -22.23 -19.03 -5.55
CA ARG A 30 -23.34 -18.22 -6.06
C ARG A 30 -23.99 -19.15 -7.06
N ASP A 31 -25.05 -19.87 -6.73
CA ASP A 31 -26.33 -19.29 -6.36
C ASP A 31 -27.04 -20.13 -5.29
N SER A 32 -27.49 -19.50 -4.21
CA SER A 32 -28.54 -20.08 -3.36
C SER A 32 -29.46 -18.94 -2.92
N PRO A 33 -30.77 -18.97 -3.24
CA PRO A 33 -31.70 -17.92 -2.86
C PRO A 33 -32.16 -18.10 -1.41
N HIS A 34 -32.20 -16.99 -0.68
CA HIS A 34 -32.98 -16.81 0.56
C HIS A 34 -32.64 -17.75 1.73
N GLU A 35 -31.47 -17.57 2.33
CA GLU A 35 -31.31 -17.86 3.76
C GLU A 35 -31.21 -16.53 4.51
N VAL A 36 -32.21 -16.24 5.34
CA VAL A 36 -32.18 -15.16 6.33
C VAL A 36 -31.12 -15.55 7.36
N ALA A 37 -29.86 -15.29 7.01
CA ALA A 37 -28.71 -15.61 7.83
C ALA A 37 -28.86 -14.91 9.19
N ALA A 38 -28.91 -15.71 10.26
CA ALA A 38 -28.87 -15.24 11.64
C ALA A 38 -27.82 -14.14 11.79
N LYS A 39 -28.22 -12.99 12.35
CA LYS A 39 -27.36 -11.81 12.58
C LYS A 39 -26.15 -12.23 13.41
N GLY A 40 -25.04 -12.56 12.74
CA GLY A 40 -23.74 -12.61 13.39
C GLY A 40 -23.39 -11.24 14.00
N PRO A 41 -22.40 -11.17 14.90
CA PRO A 41 -21.98 -9.91 15.49
C PRO A 41 -21.63 -8.92 14.38
N ALA A 42 -22.37 -7.80 14.33
CA ALA A 42 -22.14 -6.72 13.38
C ALA A 42 -21.27 -5.63 14.03
N LEU A 43 -20.60 -4.83 13.20
CA LEU A 43 -19.89 -3.65 13.68
C LEU A 43 -20.89 -2.63 14.23
N ASP A 44 -20.64 -2.12 15.44
CA ASP A 44 -21.39 -0.99 15.98
C ASP A 44 -20.93 0.32 15.32
N ILE A 45 -21.85 0.96 14.60
CA ILE A 45 -21.61 2.21 13.87
C ILE A 45 -22.41 3.40 14.40
N LYS A 46 -22.97 3.29 15.62
CA LYS A 46 -23.71 4.40 16.22
C LYS A 46 -22.88 5.68 16.30
N GLY A 47 -23.51 6.80 15.94
CA GLY A 47 -22.88 8.12 16.02
C GLY A 47 -21.97 8.45 14.83
N VAL A 48 -21.85 7.56 13.83
CA VAL A 48 -21.03 7.86 12.64
C VAL A 48 -21.58 9.04 11.85
N HIS A 49 -22.90 9.30 11.93
CA HIS A 49 -23.52 10.48 11.34
C HIS A 49 -22.96 11.81 11.89
N LEU A 50 -22.50 11.84 13.14
CA LEU A 50 -21.86 13.02 13.73
C LEU A 50 -20.44 13.23 13.19
N GLU A 51 -19.71 12.13 12.95
CA GLU A 51 -18.40 12.19 12.31
C GLU A 51 -18.51 12.66 10.86
N TRP A 52 -19.52 12.17 10.13
CA TRP A 52 -19.81 12.63 8.78
C TRP A 52 -20.24 14.11 8.73
N ASP A 53 -20.99 14.59 9.72
CA ASP A 53 -21.37 16.01 9.81
C ASP A 53 -20.20 16.91 10.25
N GLY A 54 -19.23 16.35 10.98
CA GLY A 54 -17.98 17.01 11.33
C GLY A 54 -17.11 17.35 10.12
N ASP A 55 -17.19 16.55 9.05
CA ASP A 55 -16.48 16.81 7.80
C ASP A 55 -17.16 17.95 7.01
N GLU A 56 -16.43 19.06 6.87
CA GLU A 56 -16.90 20.25 6.19
C GLU A 56 -17.30 19.99 4.73
N LYS A 57 -16.55 19.16 4.01
CA LYS A 57 -16.83 18.87 2.60
C LYS A 57 -18.11 18.07 2.44
N LEU A 58 -18.34 17.10 3.32
CA LEU A 58 -19.57 16.31 3.32
C LEU A 58 -20.78 17.17 3.70
N ARG A 59 -20.62 18.00 4.72
CA ARG A 59 -21.67 18.92 5.19
C ARG A 59 -22.08 19.94 4.13
N GLU A 60 -21.11 20.57 3.45
CA GLU A 60 -21.39 21.48 2.33
C GLU A 60 -22.13 20.75 1.21
N ARG A 61 -21.63 19.59 0.79
CA ARG A 61 -22.26 18.75 -0.23
C ARG A 61 -23.71 18.38 0.11
N MET A 62 -23.99 18.04 1.36
CA MET A 62 -25.35 17.70 1.79
C MET A 62 -26.28 18.91 1.76
N ARG A 63 -25.77 20.10 2.15
CA ARG A 63 -26.52 21.36 2.09
C ARG A 63 -26.79 21.84 0.66
N GLU A 64 -25.91 21.52 -0.27
CA GLU A 64 -26.13 21.73 -1.71
C GLU A 64 -27.21 20.79 -2.30
N GLY A 65 -27.75 19.85 -1.52
CA GLY A 65 -28.79 18.93 -1.95
C GLY A 65 -28.28 17.75 -2.78
N LYS A 66 -26.96 17.57 -2.92
CA LYS A 66 -26.36 16.45 -3.65
C LYS A 66 -26.65 15.12 -2.97
N PRO A 67 -26.77 14.00 -3.72
CA PRO A 67 -27.01 12.68 -3.13
C PRO A 67 -25.85 12.22 -2.23
N ILE A 68 -26.12 11.32 -1.28
CA ILE A 68 -25.12 10.78 -0.33
C ILE A 68 -23.93 10.18 -1.11
N LEU A 69 -24.23 9.24 -2.01
CA LEU A 69 -23.25 8.69 -2.96
C LEU A 69 -23.40 9.37 -4.32
N MET A 70 -22.30 9.57 -5.03
CA MET A 70 -22.35 10.19 -6.36
C MET A 70 -23.15 9.32 -7.34
N GLU A 71 -24.14 9.91 -8.00
CA GLU A 71 -24.91 9.30 -9.08
C GLU A 71 -23.99 8.92 -10.24
N GLY A 72 -24.21 7.74 -10.84
CA GLY A 72 -23.38 7.23 -11.92
C GLY A 72 -22.17 6.39 -11.49
N THR A 73 -21.96 6.18 -10.19
CA THR A 73 -21.06 5.11 -9.73
C THR A 73 -21.65 3.77 -10.15
N ASN A 74 -21.12 3.24 -11.25
CA ASN A 74 -21.40 1.90 -11.75
C ASN A 74 -21.49 0.93 -10.56
N LYS A 75 -22.38 -0.07 -10.63
CA LYS A 75 -22.50 -1.15 -9.63
C LYS A 75 -21.17 -1.91 -9.40
N VAL A 76 -20.13 -1.58 -10.15
CA VAL A 76 -18.77 -2.08 -10.07
C VAL A 76 -18.01 -1.28 -9.02
N VAL A 77 -17.55 -1.98 -7.98
CA VAL A 77 -16.67 -1.40 -6.97
C VAL A 77 -15.24 -1.48 -7.48
N ASP A 78 -14.57 -0.33 -7.58
CA ASP A 78 -13.16 -0.21 -7.93
C ASP A 78 -12.39 0.66 -6.92
N ILE A 79 -11.09 0.83 -7.15
CA ILE A 79 -10.21 1.63 -6.30
C ILE A 79 -10.60 3.12 -6.35
N GLN A 80 -10.95 3.65 -7.53
CA GLN A 80 -11.24 5.07 -7.71
C GLN A 80 -12.54 5.46 -7.00
N VAL A 81 -13.57 4.63 -7.11
CA VAL A 81 -14.84 4.80 -6.38
C VAL A 81 -14.62 4.80 -4.87
N CYS A 82 -13.74 3.96 -4.34
CA CYS A 82 -13.39 3.99 -2.92
C CYS A 82 -12.70 5.29 -2.52
N VAL A 83 -11.80 5.80 -3.35
CA VAL A 83 -11.10 7.08 -3.11
C VAL A 83 -12.07 8.25 -3.19
N SER A 84 -12.99 8.27 -4.16
CA SER A 84 -14.00 9.33 -4.29
C SER A 84 -15.02 9.40 -3.14
N HIS A 85 -15.09 8.37 -2.30
CA HIS A 85 -15.98 8.28 -1.14
C HIS A 85 -15.20 8.05 0.15
N GLN A 86 -13.90 8.39 0.18
CA GLN A 86 -13.02 8.14 1.31
C GLN A 86 -13.54 8.79 2.60
N GLU A 87 -14.15 9.97 2.51
CA GLU A 87 -14.65 10.75 3.65
C GLU A 87 -15.72 9.96 4.43
N TYR A 88 -16.56 9.20 3.73
CA TYR A 88 -17.54 8.31 4.37
C TYR A 88 -16.91 7.02 4.91
N LEU A 89 -15.88 6.51 4.24
CA LEU A 89 -15.26 5.22 4.55
C LEU A 89 -14.28 5.31 5.73
N ILE A 90 -13.53 6.39 5.87
CA ILE A 90 -12.54 6.58 6.94
C ILE A 90 -13.09 6.26 8.34
N PRO A 91 -14.20 6.87 8.81
CA PRO A 91 -14.70 6.60 10.16
C PRO A 91 -15.19 5.15 10.32
N LEU A 92 -15.75 4.55 9.26
CA LEU A 92 -16.17 3.16 9.27
C LEU A 92 -14.95 2.21 9.35
N LEU A 93 -13.92 2.46 8.56
CA LEU A 93 -12.70 1.65 8.51
C LEU A 93 -11.91 1.75 9.83
N ALA A 94 -11.86 2.93 10.44
CA ALA A 94 -11.24 3.12 11.76
C ALA A 94 -11.93 2.26 12.83
N ARG A 95 -13.27 2.28 12.88
CA ARG A 95 -14.05 1.42 13.79
C ARG A 95 -13.83 -0.08 13.50
N MET A 96 -13.76 -0.45 12.21
CA MET A 96 -13.44 -1.83 11.81
C MET A 96 -12.06 -2.28 12.27
N ALA A 97 -11.06 -1.40 12.27
CA ALA A 97 -9.68 -1.72 12.63
C ALA A 97 -9.52 -2.17 14.09
N HIS A 98 -10.37 -1.65 14.99
CA HIS A 98 -10.35 -2.03 16.40
C HIS A 98 -10.90 -3.43 16.69
N LEU A 99 -11.56 -4.07 15.72
CA LEU A 99 -12.13 -5.40 15.88
C LEU A 99 -11.22 -6.48 15.28
N PRO A 100 -10.99 -7.61 15.98
CA PRO A 100 -10.06 -8.65 15.52
C PRO A 100 -10.47 -9.26 14.17
N ASN A 101 -11.77 -9.36 13.89
CA ASN A 101 -12.30 -9.92 12.65
C ASN A 101 -12.65 -8.87 11.58
N LYS A 102 -12.43 -7.58 11.88
CA LYS A 102 -12.81 -6.43 11.03
C LYS A 102 -14.24 -6.58 10.52
N LEU A 103 -15.17 -6.76 11.45
CA LEU A 103 -16.56 -7.05 11.11
C LEU A 103 -17.12 -5.91 10.24
N LEU A 104 -17.93 -6.26 9.24
CA LEU A 104 -18.55 -5.26 8.38
C LEU A 104 -19.78 -4.66 9.07
N PRO A 105 -20.11 -3.40 8.80
CA PRO A 105 -21.37 -2.83 9.24
C PRO A 105 -22.58 -3.57 8.65
N SER A 106 -23.65 -3.63 9.43
CA SER A 106 -24.96 -4.09 8.93
C SER A 106 -25.53 -3.07 7.94
N VAL A 107 -26.30 -3.55 6.97
CA VAL A 107 -27.00 -2.65 6.04
C VAL A 107 -28.05 -1.82 6.79
N GLU A 108 -28.75 -2.43 7.75
CA GLU A 108 -29.81 -1.75 8.48
C GLU A 108 -29.26 -0.66 9.41
N ASP A 109 -28.13 -0.92 10.07
CA ASP A 109 -27.47 0.09 10.90
C ASP A 109 -26.98 1.26 10.03
N LEU A 110 -26.45 0.97 8.83
CA LEU A 110 -26.01 2.02 7.90
C LEU A 110 -27.19 2.86 7.44
N ARG A 111 -28.34 2.23 7.17
CA ARG A 111 -29.56 2.96 6.82
C ARG A 111 -29.97 3.90 7.93
N MET A 112 -30.03 3.42 9.17
CA MET A 112 -30.42 4.25 10.32
C MET A 112 -29.47 5.45 10.50
N GLU A 113 -28.16 5.24 10.39
CA GLU A 113 -27.19 6.34 10.53
C GLU A 113 -27.23 7.31 9.35
N MET A 114 -27.46 6.84 8.12
CA MET A 114 -27.66 7.70 6.95
C MET A 114 -28.94 8.54 7.06
N VAL A 115 -30.03 7.98 7.59
CA VAL A 115 -31.27 8.73 7.88
C VAL A 115 -30.98 9.87 8.87
N LYS A 116 -30.33 9.58 10.00
CA LYS A 116 -29.93 10.60 10.98
C LYS A 116 -29.02 11.66 10.37
N PHE A 117 -28.09 11.25 9.50
CA PHE A 117 -27.21 12.19 8.81
C PHE A 117 -27.97 13.17 7.90
N LEU A 118 -28.99 12.68 7.18
CA LEU A 118 -29.89 13.52 6.39
C LEU A 118 -30.75 14.44 7.27
N GLU A 119 -31.26 13.94 8.40
CA GLU A 119 -32.05 14.72 9.36
C GLU A 119 -31.24 15.88 9.97
N VAL A 120 -29.99 15.63 10.38
CA VAL A 120 -29.07 16.68 10.88
C VAL A 120 -28.83 17.76 9.82
N ASN A 121 -28.78 17.36 8.55
CA ASN A 121 -28.64 18.26 7.41
C ASN A 121 -29.99 18.83 6.89
N LYS A 122 -31.07 18.69 7.67
CA LYS A 122 -32.42 19.23 7.40
C LYS A 122 -33.01 18.74 6.06
N ARG A 123 -32.68 17.53 5.63
CA ARG A 123 -33.26 16.90 4.43
C ARG A 123 -34.45 16.02 4.79
N MET A 124 -35.51 16.10 3.98
CA MET A 124 -36.70 15.27 4.14
C MET A 124 -36.39 13.84 3.69
N VAL A 125 -36.60 12.87 4.57
CA VAL A 125 -36.22 11.46 4.35
C VAL A 125 -37.23 10.72 3.46
N ASP A 126 -38.49 11.17 3.42
CA ASP A 126 -39.61 10.45 2.80
C ASP A 126 -39.47 10.28 1.27
N SER A 127 -38.81 11.21 0.58
CA SER A 127 -38.53 11.07 -0.87
C SER A 127 -37.36 10.11 -1.17
N ASP A 128 -36.48 9.90 -0.19
CA ASP A 128 -35.13 9.38 -0.42
C ASP A 128 -34.93 7.94 0.13
N VAL A 129 -35.98 7.31 0.66
CA VAL A 129 -35.91 5.98 1.32
C VAL A 129 -35.21 4.92 0.47
N LYS A 130 -35.55 4.85 -0.83
CA LYS A 130 -34.91 3.89 -1.76
C LYS A 130 -33.43 4.21 -1.97
N MET A 131 -33.10 5.50 -2.11
CA MET A 131 -31.72 5.97 -2.28
C MET A 131 -30.87 5.65 -1.04
N VAL A 132 -31.44 5.79 0.17
CA VAL A 132 -30.77 5.42 1.42
C VAL A 132 -30.49 3.92 1.49
N VAL A 133 -31.46 3.07 1.10
CA VAL A 133 -31.27 1.60 1.09
C VAL A 133 -30.15 1.21 0.13
N ASP A 134 -30.20 1.72 -1.10
CA ASP A 134 -29.20 1.44 -2.14
C ASP A 134 -27.82 1.97 -1.73
N SER A 135 -27.77 3.15 -1.11
CA SER A 135 -26.53 3.77 -0.62
C SER A 135 -25.91 2.98 0.52
N ALA A 136 -26.70 2.53 1.49
CA ALA A 136 -26.23 1.69 2.59
C ALA A 136 -25.66 0.36 2.08
N ALA A 137 -26.35 -0.28 1.12
CA ALA A 137 -25.87 -1.51 0.50
C ALA A 137 -24.56 -1.29 -0.28
N HIS A 138 -24.43 -0.16 -0.97
CA HIS A 138 -23.20 0.21 -1.69
C HIS A 138 -22.06 0.47 -0.70
N MET A 139 -22.28 1.27 0.35
CA MET A 139 -21.27 1.58 1.38
C MET A 139 -20.68 0.31 2.01
N LYS A 140 -21.54 -0.67 2.33
CA LYS A 140 -21.10 -1.98 2.83
C LYS A 140 -20.19 -2.71 1.82
N LYS A 141 -20.50 -2.63 0.52
CA LYS A 141 -19.65 -3.24 -0.54
C LYS A 141 -18.30 -2.53 -0.64
N LEU A 142 -18.25 -1.20 -0.52
CA LEU A 142 -16.98 -0.44 -0.51
C LEU A 142 -16.09 -0.87 0.67
N CYS A 143 -16.65 -0.93 1.88
CA CYS A 143 -15.94 -1.42 3.06
C CYS A 143 -15.43 -2.87 2.85
N GLY A 144 -16.26 -3.74 2.28
CA GLY A 144 -15.90 -5.12 1.95
C GLY A 144 -14.79 -5.22 0.90
N PHE A 145 -14.75 -4.31 -0.07
CA PHE A 145 -13.70 -4.25 -1.08
C PHE A 145 -12.36 -3.84 -0.46
N VAL A 146 -12.34 -2.78 0.35
CA VAL A 146 -11.13 -2.35 1.09
C VAL A 146 -10.62 -3.49 1.98
N LYS A 147 -11.51 -4.14 2.75
CA LYS A 147 -11.17 -5.31 3.56
C LYS A 147 -10.58 -6.45 2.73
N THR A 148 -11.14 -6.72 1.55
CA THR A 148 -10.65 -7.77 0.65
C THR A 148 -9.26 -7.44 0.12
N LYS A 149 -9.02 -6.17 -0.24
CA LYS A 149 -7.71 -5.71 -0.71
C LYS A 149 -6.65 -5.75 0.40
N ALA A 150 -6.99 -5.29 1.60
CA ALA A 150 -6.13 -5.40 2.79
C ALA A 150 -5.74 -6.85 3.06
N ARG A 151 -6.70 -7.79 3.04
CA ARG A 151 -6.44 -9.22 3.27
C ARG A 151 -5.54 -9.85 2.19
N ARG A 152 -5.65 -9.41 0.95
CA ARG A 152 -4.78 -9.91 -0.14
C ARG A 152 -3.38 -9.31 -0.12
N GLU A 153 -3.15 -8.31 0.73
CA GLU A 153 -1.89 -7.59 0.85
C GLU A 153 -1.41 -7.05 -0.52
N GLU A 154 -2.34 -6.78 -1.43
CA GLU A 154 -2.06 -6.30 -2.78
C GLU A 154 -1.76 -4.79 -2.72
N PRO A 155 -0.51 -4.35 -3.01
CA PRO A 155 -0.20 -2.93 -3.02
C PRO A 155 -0.92 -2.25 -4.19
N SER A 156 -1.79 -1.29 -3.86
CA SER A 156 -2.32 -0.33 -4.83
C SER A 156 -1.22 0.66 -5.22
N ARG A 157 -1.26 1.22 -6.43
CA ARG A 157 -0.40 2.35 -6.82
C ARG A 157 -0.98 3.71 -6.43
N VAL A 158 -2.25 3.73 -6.03
CA VAL A 158 -3.01 4.95 -5.69
C VAL A 158 -2.79 5.28 -4.20
N PRO A 159 -2.07 6.35 -3.85
CA PRO A 159 -1.70 6.68 -2.46
C PRO A 159 -2.91 6.84 -1.53
N GLU A 160 -3.97 7.48 -2.00
CA GLU A 160 -5.20 7.72 -1.23
C GLU A 160 -5.87 6.39 -0.85
N PHE A 161 -5.89 5.42 -1.77
CA PHE A 161 -6.40 4.09 -1.46
C PHE A 161 -5.50 3.32 -0.50
N GLN A 162 -4.17 3.51 -0.58
CA GLN A 162 -3.26 2.91 0.39
C GLN A 162 -3.55 3.42 1.80
N GLN A 163 -3.85 4.71 1.97
CA GLN A 163 -4.24 5.28 3.26
C GLN A 163 -5.49 4.58 3.82
N LEU A 164 -6.53 4.36 3.01
CA LEU A 164 -7.72 3.60 3.43
C LEU A 164 -7.39 2.19 3.91
N VAL A 165 -6.48 1.50 3.21
CA VAL A 165 -6.03 0.16 3.61
C VAL A 165 -5.22 0.21 4.90
N LEU A 166 -4.37 1.23 5.07
CA LEU A 166 -3.53 1.41 6.26
C LEU A 166 -4.34 1.78 7.50
N ILE A 167 -5.43 2.54 7.36
CA ILE A 167 -6.37 2.81 8.45
C ILE A 167 -6.96 1.49 8.96
N LEU A 168 -7.35 0.59 8.04
CA LEU A 168 -7.91 -0.71 8.39
C LEU A 168 -6.86 -1.68 8.94
N GLU A 169 -5.63 -1.61 8.43
CA GLU A 169 -4.53 -2.51 8.74
C GLU A 169 -3.18 -1.76 8.84
N PRO A 170 -2.89 -1.15 10.00
CA PRO A 170 -1.63 -0.41 10.20
C PRO A 170 -0.39 -1.29 10.05
N GLY A 171 -0.50 -2.60 10.30
CA GLY A 171 0.60 -3.56 10.15
C GLY A 171 1.12 -3.69 8.72
N LEU A 172 0.36 -3.27 7.70
CA LEU A 172 0.79 -3.29 6.30
C LEU A 172 1.73 -2.13 5.94
N GLN A 173 1.94 -1.15 6.84
CA GLN A 173 2.79 0.02 6.61
C GLN A 173 4.23 -0.39 6.23
N ALA A 174 4.79 -1.38 6.93
CA ALA A 174 6.13 -1.89 6.65
C ALA A 174 6.25 -2.64 5.30
N ARG A 175 5.15 -2.90 4.60
CA ARG A 175 5.15 -3.51 3.27
C ARG A 175 4.90 -2.48 2.16
N PHE A 176 4.01 -1.52 2.40
CA PHE A 176 3.77 -0.44 1.42
C PHE A 176 4.92 0.58 1.38
N LEU A 177 5.59 0.83 2.52
CA LEU A 177 6.75 1.70 2.59
C LEU A 177 8.06 1.04 2.14
N ARG A 178 8.07 -0.27 1.84
CA ARG A 178 9.23 -0.83 1.15
C ARG A 178 9.26 -0.20 -0.24
N PRO A 179 10.27 0.61 -0.57
CA PRO A 179 10.50 0.94 -1.96
C PRO A 179 10.56 -0.39 -2.69
N LYS A 180 9.96 -0.50 -3.88
CA LYS A 180 10.19 -1.66 -4.75
C LYS A 180 11.64 -1.64 -5.23
N LEU A 181 12.59 -1.84 -4.31
CA LEU A 181 14.00 -2.14 -4.55
C LEU A 181 14.16 -3.51 -5.23
N CYS A 182 13.07 -4.25 -5.40
CA CYS A 182 13.06 -5.60 -5.91
C CYS A 182 12.33 -5.68 -7.25
N HIS A 183 12.67 -4.84 -8.23
CA HIS A 183 12.68 -5.40 -9.58
C HIS A 183 13.88 -6.36 -9.62
N PRO A 184 13.74 -7.63 -10.05
CA PRO A 184 14.85 -8.58 -10.10
C PRO A 184 16.03 -8.07 -10.96
N LYS A 185 15.77 -7.08 -11.83
CA LYS A 185 16.80 -6.35 -12.58
C LYS A 185 17.63 -5.43 -11.68
N SER A 186 17.00 -4.65 -10.80
CA SER A 186 17.68 -3.73 -9.87
C SER A 186 18.50 -4.47 -8.80
N PHE A 187 18.03 -5.64 -8.34
CA PHE A 187 18.79 -6.45 -7.38
C PHE A 187 20.09 -7.01 -7.99
N LYS A 188 20.08 -7.38 -9.28
CA LYS A 188 21.30 -7.77 -10.00
C LYS A 188 22.32 -6.63 -10.04
N VAL A 189 21.87 -5.39 -10.23
CA VAL A 189 22.75 -4.21 -10.23
C VAL A 189 23.40 -4.03 -8.86
N VAL A 190 22.62 -4.08 -7.78
CA VAL A 190 23.16 -3.92 -6.40
C VAL A 190 24.16 -5.04 -6.05
N VAL A 191 23.84 -6.29 -6.36
CA VAL A 191 24.76 -7.43 -6.12
C VAL A 191 26.02 -7.31 -6.98
N TYR A 192 25.89 -6.86 -8.23
CA TYR A 192 27.04 -6.62 -9.12
C TYR A 192 27.92 -5.50 -8.59
N CYS A 193 27.35 -4.37 -8.17
CA CYS A 193 28.08 -3.25 -7.56
C CYS A 193 28.80 -3.68 -6.26
N MET A 194 28.15 -4.45 -5.40
CA MET A 194 28.76 -4.99 -4.17
C MET A 194 29.92 -5.95 -4.47
N SER A 195 29.78 -6.80 -5.49
CA SER A 195 30.85 -7.73 -5.90
C SER A 195 32.06 -7.00 -6.49
N LEU A 196 31.82 -5.96 -7.30
CA LEU A 196 32.89 -5.11 -7.85
C LEU A 196 33.59 -4.30 -6.76
N PHE A 197 32.84 -3.82 -5.77
CA PHE A 197 33.42 -3.14 -4.61
C PHE A 197 34.33 -4.07 -3.80
N GLY A 198 33.91 -5.32 -3.58
CA GLY A 198 34.75 -6.34 -2.94
C GLY A 198 36.05 -6.62 -3.71
N CYS A 199 35.98 -6.72 -5.04
CA CYS A 199 37.15 -6.86 -5.92
C CYS A 199 38.07 -5.62 -5.87
N TYR A 200 37.50 -4.42 -5.76
CA TYR A 200 38.25 -3.18 -5.63
C TYR A 200 39.07 -3.12 -4.35
N CYS A 201 38.47 -3.45 -3.19
CA CYS A 201 39.18 -3.49 -1.91
C CYS A 201 40.36 -4.49 -1.93
N ALA A 202 40.30 -5.52 -2.78
CA ALA A 202 41.37 -6.50 -2.92
C ALA A 202 42.51 -6.05 -3.86
N MET A 203 42.25 -5.19 -4.85
CA MET A 203 43.21 -4.85 -5.91
C MET A 203 43.96 -3.52 -5.70
N GLY A 204 43.52 -2.66 -4.76
CA GLY A 204 44.29 -1.49 -4.29
C GLY A 204 44.65 -0.41 -5.32
N HIS A 205 44.14 -0.49 -6.57
CA HIS A 205 44.62 0.37 -7.66
C HIS A 205 43.58 1.41 -8.10
N PRO A 206 43.85 2.72 -7.95
CA PRO A 206 42.86 3.80 -8.15
C PRO A 206 42.47 4.04 -9.60
N LEU A 207 43.32 3.72 -10.59
CA LEU A 207 43.02 3.98 -12.01
C LEU A 207 41.97 3.02 -12.60
N LEU A 208 41.83 1.82 -12.04
CA LEU A 208 40.84 0.84 -12.49
C LEU A 208 39.40 1.26 -12.14
N MET A 209 39.22 2.05 -11.08
CA MET A 209 37.90 2.53 -10.66
C MET A 209 37.26 3.45 -11.68
N LYS A 210 38.02 4.37 -12.27
CA LYS A 210 37.48 5.31 -13.25
C LYS A 210 36.92 4.56 -14.46
N VAL A 211 37.66 3.58 -14.97
CA VAL A 211 37.25 2.78 -16.13
C VAL A 211 35.99 1.95 -15.83
N VAL A 212 35.93 1.31 -14.66
CA VAL A 212 34.77 0.48 -14.28
C VAL A 212 33.54 1.34 -14.02
N VAL A 213 33.68 2.47 -13.33
CA VAL A 213 32.59 3.41 -13.08
C VAL A 213 32.07 4.00 -14.39
N ASP A 214 32.96 4.43 -15.29
CA ASP A 214 32.57 4.97 -16.60
C ASP A 214 31.85 3.92 -17.46
N GLN A 215 32.28 2.65 -17.42
CA GLN A 215 31.60 1.55 -18.11
C GLN A 215 30.22 1.24 -17.52
N ILE A 216 30.07 1.29 -16.19
CA ILE A 216 28.77 1.10 -15.54
C ILE A 216 27.84 2.25 -15.89
N LEU A 217 28.31 3.50 -15.78
CA LEU A 217 27.53 4.68 -16.15
C LEU A 217 27.11 4.64 -17.62
N ALA A 218 27.99 4.24 -18.53
CA ALA A 218 27.67 4.09 -19.95
C ALA A 218 26.71 2.93 -20.26
N LYS A 219 26.66 1.90 -19.41
CA LYS A 219 25.72 0.79 -19.54
C LYS A 219 24.35 1.14 -18.97
N MET A 220 24.32 1.85 -17.83
CA MET A 220 23.09 2.37 -17.23
C MET A 220 22.41 3.42 -18.12
N LYS A 221 23.19 4.35 -18.70
CA LYS A 221 22.70 5.36 -19.64
C LYS A 221 22.05 4.78 -20.90
N ARG A 222 22.37 3.53 -21.27
CA ARG A 222 21.73 2.81 -22.38
C ARG A 222 20.44 2.09 -21.98
N GLU A 223 20.22 1.84 -20.70
CA GLU A 223 19.02 1.19 -20.17
C GLU A 223 17.96 2.23 -19.72
N ASP A 224 18.35 3.50 -19.57
CA ASP A 224 17.49 4.64 -19.16
C ASP A 224 16.55 5.17 -20.27
N GLU A 225 16.68 4.72 -21.52
CA GLU A 225 15.75 5.13 -22.59
C GLU A 225 14.34 4.52 -22.41
N ASP A 226 14.15 3.60 -21.46
CA ASP A 226 12.90 2.83 -21.34
C ASP A 226 12.07 2.98 -20.04
N GLU A 227 12.52 3.58 -18.91
CA GLU A 227 11.61 3.82 -17.75
C GLU A 227 12.14 4.73 -16.61
N ASP A 228 11.23 5.53 -16.05
CA ASP A 228 11.30 6.58 -15.00
C ASP A 228 12.42 6.59 -13.91
N ASN A 229 13.26 7.64 -13.99
CA ASN A 229 13.98 8.51 -13.01
C ASN A 229 14.19 8.19 -11.51
N LEU A 230 13.63 7.15 -10.88
CA LEU A 230 13.78 6.92 -9.43
C LEU A 230 15.08 6.18 -9.02
N SER A 231 15.81 5.60 -9.98
CA SER A 231 17.01 4.78 -9.72
C SER A 231 18.26 5.61 -9.37
N TYR A 232 18.41 6.80 -9.96
CA TYR A 232 19.64 7.60 -9.82
C TYR A 232 19.85 8.13 -8.40
N ALA A 233 18.82 8.66 -7.73
CA ALA A 233 18.97 9.23 -6.40
C ALA A 233 19.47 8.20 -5.37
N TYR A 234 19.00 6.95 -5.47
CA TYR A 234 19.41 5.87 -4.56
C TYR A 234 20.85 5.40 -4.84
N ILE A 235 21.21 5.27 -6.12
CA ILE A 235 22.57 4.88 -6.54
C ILE A 235 23.57 5.99 -6.21
N PHE A 236 23.22 7.26 -6.40
CA PHE A 236 24.06 8.39 -6.00
C PHE A 236 24.23 8.46 -4.48
N SER A 237 23.18 8.15 -3.70
CA SER A 237 23.30 8.04 -2.23
C SER A 237 24.26 6.91 -1.83
N LEU A 238 24.21 5.76 -2.52
CA LEU A 238 25.12 4.63 -2.31
C LEU A 238 26.57 5.00 -2.61
N PHE A 239 26.82 5.74 -3.71
CA PHE A 239 28.15 6.25 -4.04
C PHE A 239 28.62 7.36 -3.08
N SER A 240 27.70 8.21 -2.59
CA SER A 240 28.00 9.21 -1.57
C SER A 240 28.38 8.55 -0.24
N THR A 241 27.65 7.51 0.18
CA THR A 241 28.04 6.70 1.34
C THR A 241 29.35 5.95 1.11
N ALA A 242 29.65 5.50 -0.11
CA ALA A 242 30.95 4.89 -0.43
C ALA A 242 32.10 5.92 -0.38
N HIS A 243 31.84 7.19 -0.72
CA HIS A 243 32.81 8.26 -0.58
C HIS A 243 33.06 8.63 0.89
N VAL A 244 32.00 8.67 1.71
CA VAL A 244 32.09 8.84 3.18
C VAL A 244 32.82 7.65 3.81
N PHE A 245 32.56 6.43 3.33
CA PHE A 245 33.25 5.22 3.80
C PHE A 245 34.72 5.21 3.39
N LYS A 246 35.06 5.68 2.18
CA LYS A 246 36.44 5.87 1.73
C LYS A 246 37.16 6.90 2.61
N GLN A 247 36.49 8.02 2.93
CA GLN A 247 37.01 9.08 3.77
C GLN A 247 37.24 8.60 5.22
N PHE A 248 36.28 7.86 5.77
CA PHE A 248 36.38 7.19 7.07
C PHE A 248 37.54 6.19 7.13
N LEU A 249 37.76 5.41 6.07
CA LEU A 249 38.89 4.48 6.01
C LEU A 249 40.23 5.21 5.86
N THR A 250 40.32 6.29 5.08
CA THR A 250 41.56 7.07 4.98
C THR A 250 41.92 7.80 6.27
N GLU A 251 40.93 8.28 7.03
CA GLU A 251 41.15 9.00 8.29
C GLU A 251 41.43 8.05 9.47
N ASN A 252 40.84 6.86 9.51
CA ASN A 252 40.97 5.93 10.64
C ASN A 252 41.99 4.80 10.44
N VAL A 253 42.43 4.49 9.22
CA VAL A 253 43.40 3.41 8.97
C VAL A 253 44.85 3.89 9.04
N TRP A 254 45.11 5.20 8.94
CA TRP A 254 46.47 5.75 9.10
C TRP A 254 46.94 5.87 10.56
N TYR A 255 46.08 5.67 11.56
CA TYR A 255 46.47 5.82 12.98
C TYR A 255 46.98 4.55 13.66
N ASN A 256 47.06 3.40 12.97
CA ASN A 256 47.52 2.13 13.56
C ASN A 256 48.66 1.45 12.77
N PHE A 257 49.42 2.21 12.00
CA PHE A 257 50.69 1.76 11.43
C PHE A 257 51.77 2.80 11.69
N ASN A 258 52.21 2.86 12.95
CA ASN A 258 53.57 3.23 13.37
C ASN A 258 53.89 2.45 14.64
#